data_AF-A0A2W5YBL0-F1
#
_entry.id   AF-A0A2W5YBL0-F1
#
_cell.length_a   1.000
_cell.length_b   1.000
_cell.length_c   1.000
_cell.angle_alpha   90.00
_cell.angle_beta   90.00
_cell.angle_gamma   90.00
#
_symmetry.space_group_name_H-M   'P 1'
#
loop_
_entity.id
_entity.type
_entity.pdbx_description
1 polymer ?
#
loop_
_entity_poly.entity_id
_entity_poly.type
_entity_poly.pdbx_seq_one_letter_code
_entity_poly.pdbx_strand_id
1 'polypeptide(L)'
;MPIVLVADWLLDPPRRRLTFRQSLGWLSFPFAWLAYSLVKRPIVGKYPYPFLDPANGGYGTVAVYCVVILIGMTLVCLATVAVANAAGSRDAHLEPVTSPR
;
A
#
# COMPACT_ATOMS: atom_id res chain seq x y z
N MET A 1 -0.64 -13.59 15.47
CA MET A 1 0.77 -13.43 15.03
C MET A 1 0.77 -13.10 13.53
N PRO A 2 1.30 -11.94 13.08
CA PRO A 2 1.13 -11.40 11.72
C PRO A 2 1.51 -12.36 10.59
N ILE A 3 2.50 -13.23 10.85
CA ILE A 3 2.99 -14.24 9.91
C ILE A 3 1.87 -15.23 9.53
N VAL A 4 1.04 -15.62 10.50
CA VAL A 4 -0.08 -16.56 10.26
C VAL A 4 -1.10 -15.93 9.33
N LEU A 5 -1.36 -14.63 9.46
CA LEU A 5 -2.28 -13.90 8.58
C LEU A 5 -1.75 -13.81 7.15
N VAL A 6 -0.44 -13.58 6.99
CA VAL A 6 0.20 -13.56 5.67
C VAL A 6 0.20 -14.96 5.04
N ALA A 7 0.48 -15.99 5.83
CA ALA A 7 0.45 -17.38 5.38
C ALA A 7 -0.96 -17.81 4.97
N ASP A 8 -1.96 -17.52 5.80
CA ASP A 8 -3.39 -17.78 5.52
C ASP A 8 -3.82 -17.12 4.20
N TRP A 9 -3.48 -15.84 4.02
CA TRP A 9 -3.77 -15.11 2.79
C TRP A 9 -3.05 -15.65 1.54
N LEU A 10 -1.86 -16.26 1.70
CA LEU A 10 -1.11 -16.86 0.60
C LEU A 10 -1.61 -18.28 0.25
N LEU A 11 -2.16 -18.99 1.24
CA LEU A 11 -2.71 -20.35 1.11
C LEU A 11 -4.16 -20.34 0.63
N ASP A 12 -4.99 -19.39 1.07
CA ASP A 12 -6.37 -19.17 0.64
C ASP A 12 -6.54 -17.73 0.13
N PRO A 13 -6.09 -17.43 -1.10
CA PRO A 13 -6.18 -16.10 -1.66
C PRO A 13 -7.65 -15.69 -1.87
N PRO A 14 -8.01 -14.42 -1.61
CA PRO A 14 -9.39 -13.97 -1.80
C PRO A 14 -9.83 -14.14 -3.26
N ARG A 15 -10.92 -14.89 -3.45
CA ARG A 15 -11.53 -15.23 -4.76
C ARG A 15 -11.90 -14.00 -5.62
N ARG A 16 -12.01 -12.82 -5.02
CA ARG A 16 -12.27 -11.56 -5.72
C ARG A 16 -10.96 -10.89 -6.14
N ARG A 17 -10.79 -10.72 -7.45
CA ARG A 17 -9.70 -9.93 -8.04
C ARG A 17 -9.71 -8.51 -7.49
N LEU A 18 -8.62 -8.12 -6.84
CA LEU A 18 -8.39 -6.74 -6.41
C LEU A 18 -8.17 -5.87 -7.64
N THR A 19 -9.06 -4.91 -7.84
CA THR A 19 -8.92 -3.96 -8.95
C THR A 19 -7.87 -2.91 -8.60
N PHE A 20 -7.09 -2.49 -9.60
CA PHE A 20 -6.09 -1.42 -9.45
C PHE A 20 -6.70 -0.13 -8.85
N ARG A 21 -7.96 0.16 -9.18
CA ARG A 21 -8.73 1.28 -8.63
C ARG A 21 -8.96 1.19 -7.12
N GLN A 22 -9.20 -0.01 -6.59
CA GLN A 22 -9.31 -0.20 -5.14
C GLN A 22 -7.97 0.07 -4.45
N SER A 23 -6.87 -0.42 -5.01
CA SER A 23 -5.51 -0.12 -4.53
C SER A 23 -5.22 1.39 -4.50
N LEU A 24 -5.60 2.11 -5.57
CA LEU A 24 -5.44 3.56 -5.63
C LEU A 24 -6.28 4.30 -4.57
N GLY A 25 -7.46 3.78 -4.25
CA GLY A 25 -8.29 4.28 -3.15
C GLY A 25 -7.58 4.18 -1.80
N TRP A 26 -6.78 3.15 -1.56
CA TRP A 26 -6.00 3.01 -0.31
C TRP A 26 -4.85 4.01 -0.21
N LEU A 27 -4.25 4.42 -1.34
CA LEU A 27 -3.25 5.48 -1.39
C LEU A 27 -3.81 6.87 -1.05
N SER A 28 -5.13 7.07 -1.08
CA SER A 28 -5.72 8.36 -0.69
C SER A 28 -5.48 8.69 0.79
N PHE A 29 -5.48 7.69 1.67
CA PHE A 29 -5.27 7.87 3.11
C PHE A 29 -3.89 8.46 3.46
N PRO A 30 -2.75 7.86 3.04
CA PRO A 30 -1.42 8.42 3.33
C PRO A 30 -1.23 9.78 2.67
N PHE A 31 -1.82 10.01 1.48
CA PHE A 31 -1.74 11.30 0.81
C PHE A 31 -2.49 12.39 1.59
N ALA A 32 -3.70 12.09 2.05
CA ALA A 32 -4.49 12.98 2.89
C ALA A 32 -3.79 13.27 4.23
N TRP A 33 -3.20 12.26 4.84
CA TRP A 33 -2.44 12.41 6.09
C TRP A 33 -1.19 13.27 5.91
N LEU A 34 -0.46 13.11 4.81
CA LEU A 34 0.71 13.92 4.47
C LEU A 34 0.30 15.38 4.26
N ALA A 35 -0.76 15.62 3.48
CA ALA A 35 -1.31 16.95 3.26
C ALA A 35 -1.75 17.60 4.58
N TYR A 36 -2.45 16.85 5.43
CA TYR A 36 -2.84 17.30 6.76
C TYR A 36 -1.63 17.68 7.62
N SER A 37 -0.58 16.85 7.63
CA SER A 37 0.64 17.09 8.42
C SER A 37 1.40 18.34 7.96
N LEU A 38 1.41 18.61 6.65
CA LEU A 38 1.99 19.83 6.08
C LEU A 38 1.18 21.08 6.43
N VAL A 39 -0.16 21.01 6.37
CA VAL A 39 -1.07 22.14 6.68
C VAL A 39 -1.15 22.41 8.19
N LYS A 40 -1.05 21.38 9.03
CA LYS A 40 -1.06 21.51 10.51
C LYS A 40 0.17 22.27 11.03
N ARG A 41 1.26 22.30 10.27
CA ARG A 41 2.54 22.86 10.71
C ARG A 41 2.46 24.30 11.21
N PRO A 42 1.85 25.28 10.50
CA PRO A 42 1.69 26.64 11.00
C PRO A 42 0.85 26.76 12.28
N ILE A 43 0.03 25.75 12.62
CA ILE A 43 -0.88 25.80 13.77
C ILE A 43 -0.22 25.25 15.04
N VAL A 44 0.62 24.21 14.94
CA VAL A 44 1.17 23.49 16.11
C VAL A 44 2.68 23.70 16.30
N GLY A 45 3.38 24.22 15.29
CA GLY A 45 4.82 24.55 15.39
C GLY A 45 5.76 23.35 15.56
N LYS A 46 5.24 22.12 15.56
CA LYS A 46 6.01 20.87 15.65
C LYS A 46 5.53 19.87 14.61
N TYR A 47 6.48 19.23 13.95
CA TYR A 47 6.18 18.06 13.12
C TYR A 47 6.05 16.81 13.97
N PRO A 48 5.17 15.87 13.57
CA PRO A 48 5.08 14.56 14.23
C PRO A 48 6.36 13.74 14.06
N TYR A 49 7.12 13.97 12.98
CA TYR A 49 8.33 13.23 12.68
C TYR A 49 9.50 14.13 12.27
N PRO A 50 10.74 13.78 12.65
CA PRO A 50 11.92 14.59 12.37
C PRO A 50 12.24 14.68 10.87
N PHE A 51 11.92 13.67 10.07
CA PHE A 51 12.13 13.68 8.61
C PHE A 51 11.16 14.62 7.86
N LEU A 52 10.06 15.03 8.50
CA LEU A 52 9.16 16.03 7.96
C LEU A 52 9.61 17.46 8.30
N ASP A 53 10.64 17.61 9.12
CA ASP A 53 11.13 18.91 9.57
C ASP A 53 12.23 19.47 8.65
N PRO A 54 11.96 20.58 7.92
CA PRO A 54 12.98 21.34 7.21
C PRO A 54 14.11 21.85 8.09
N ALA A 55 13.97 21.92 9.42
CA ALA A 55 15.09 22.23 10.29
C ALA A 55 16.23 21.19 10.19
N ASN A 56 15.91 19.94 9.78
CA ASN A 56 16.86 18.84 9.67
C ASN A 56 17.51 18.70 8.29
N GLY A 57 17.34 19.66 7.38
CA GLY A 57 17.93 19.59 6.03
C GLY A 57 17.19 20.33 4.92
N GLY A 58 16.31 21.27 5.26
CA GLY A 58 15.53 22.08 4.34
C GLY A 58 14.30 21.35 3.74
N TYR A 59 13.46 22.12 3.04
CA TYR A 59 12.27 21.59 2.37
C TYR A 59 12.60 20.60 1.24
N GLY A 60 13.81 20.69 0.65
CA GLY A 60 14.30 19.75 -0.35
C GLY A 60 14.41 18.32 0.21
N THR A 61 15.02 18.18 1.38
CA THR A 61 15.15 16.88 2.06
C THR A 61 13.78 16.30 2.42
N VAL A 62 12.85 17.12 2.90
CA VAL A 62 11.47 16.71 3.16
C VAL A 62 10.77 16.23 1.89
N ALA A 63 10.94 16.94 0.77
CA ALA A 63 10.37 16.54 -0.52
C ALA A 63 10.92 15.17 -0.98
N VAL A 64 12.22 14.94 -0.82
CA VAL A 64 12.84 13.63 -1.13
C VAL A 64 12.24 12.52 -0.28
N TYR A 65 12.09 12.72 1.05
CA TYR A 65 11.44 11.74 1.91
C TYR A 65 10.00 11.43 1.47
N CYS A 66 9.22 12.47 1.16
CA CYS A 66 7.85 12.30 0.66
C CYS A 66 7.82 11.46 -0.63
N VAL A 67 8.72 11.73 -1.57
CA VAL A 67 8.82 10.98 -2.83
C VAL A 67 9.22 9.52 -2.59
N VAL A 68 10.22 9.26 -1.74
CA VAL A 68 10.66 7.90 -1.41
C VAL A 68 9.53 7.10 -0.76
N ILE A 69 8.82 7.69 0.20
CA ILE A 69 7.67 7.06 0.85
C ILE A 69 6.55 6.77 -0.16
N LEU A 70 6.23 7.74 -1.03
CA LEU A 70 5.21 7.57 -2.07
C LEU A 70 5.56 6.42 -3.02
N ILE A 71 6.82 6.33 -3.46
CA ILE A 71 7.32 5.23 -4.29
C ILE A 71 7.19 3.90 -3.54
N GLY A 72 7.66 3.84 -2.29
CA GLY A 72 7.58 2.64 -1.46
C GLY A 72 6.15 2.15 -1.29
N MET A 73 5.21 3.04 -0.97
CA MET A 73 3.79 2.69 -0.84
C MET A 73 3.18 2.22 -2.16
N THR A 74 3.53 2.87 -3.27
CA THR A 74 3.08 2.46 -4.60
C THR A 74 3.58 1.06 -4.94
N LEU A 75 4.86 0.76 -4.68
CA LEU A 75 5.44 -0.57 -4.92
C LEU A 75 4.76 -1.65 -4.09
N VAL A 76 4.48 -1.39 -2.81
CA VAL A 76 3.72 -2.33 -1.96
C VAL A 76 2.33 -2.56 -2.53
N CYS A 77 1.62 -1.51 -2.93
CA CYS A 77 0.30 -1.61 -3.56
C CYS A 77 0.33 -2.49 -4.83
N LEU A 78 1.33 -2.28 -5.69
CA LEU A 78 1.54 -3.05 -6.92
C LEU A 78 1.86 -4.51 -6.61
N ALA A 79 2.75 -4.76 -5.65
CA ALA A 79 3.11 -6.10 -5.22
C ALA A 79 1.89 -6.87 -4.68
N THR A 80 1.07 -6.23 -3.85
CA THR A 80 -0.16 -6.84 -3.34
C THR A 80 -1.13 -7.19 -4.46
N VAL A 81 -1.33 -6.29 -5.43
CA VAL A 81 -2.20 -6.56 -6.60
C VAL A 81 -1.63 -7.68 -7.47
N ALA A 82 -0.32 -7.71 -7.67
CA ALA A 82 0.35 -8.75 -8.46
C ALA A 82 0.20 -10.13 -7.80
N VAL A 83 0.48 -10.22 -6.50
CA VAL A 83 0.35 -11.47 -5.74
C VAL A 83 -1.11 -11.93 -5.71
N ALA A 84 -2.05 -11.04 -5.44
CA ALA A 84 -3.48 -11.38 -5.41
C ALA A 84 -3.97 -11.93 -6.76
N ASN A 85 -3.57 -11.32 -7.88
CA ASN A 85 -3.98 -11.76 -9.21
C ASN A 85 -3.25 -13.03 -9.69
N ALA A 86 -1.98 -13.22 -9.31
CA ALA A 86 -1.24 -14.45 -9.60
C ALA A 86 -1.84 -15.65 -8.84
N ALA A 87 -2.24 -15.44 -7.58
CA ALA A 87 -2.84 -16.48 -6.76
C ALA A 87 -4.26 -16.86 -7.27
N GLY A 88 -5.11 -15.88 -7.59
CA GLY A 88 -6.44 -16.14 -8.16
C GLY A 88 -6.44 -16.73 -9.58
N SER A 89 -5.32 -16.69 -10.31
CA SER A 89 -5.20 -17.35 -11.61
C SER A 89 -4.81 -18.83 -11.50
N ARG A 90 -4.26 -19.26 -10.35
CA ARG A 90 -3.91 -20.66 -10.08
C ARG A 90 -5.17 -21.49 -9.80
N ASP A 91 -6.14 -20.94 -9.06
CA ASP A 91 -7.41 -21.63 -8.78
C ASP A 91 -8.22 -21.88 -10.06
N ALA A 92 -8.24 -20.94 -11.00
CA ALA A 92 -8.94 -21.09 -12.27
C ALA A 92 -8.32 -22.18 -13.17
N HIS A 93 -7.03 -22.48 -13.00
CA HIS A 93 -6.34 -23.55 -13.71
C HIS A 93 -6.53 -24.93 -13.03
N LEU A 94 -6.94 -24.97 -11.75
CA LEU A 94 -7.20 -26.22 -11.03
C LEU A 94 -8.64 -26.74 -11.19
N GLU A 95 -9.55 -25.95 -11.77
CA GLU A 95 -10.84 -26.42 -12.30
C GLU A 95 -10.85 -26.67 -13.83
N PRO A 96 -10.23 -27.75 -14.35
CA PRO A 96 -10.64 -28.25 -15.67
C PRO A 96 -11.08 -29.72 -15.74
N VAL A 97 -11.09 -30.52 -14.65
CA VAL A 97 -11.28 -31.99 -14.78
C VAL A 97 -12.21 -32.63 -13.74
N THR A 98 -13.23 -31.94 -13.22
CA THR A 98 -14.32 -32.64 -12.49
C THR A 98 -15.71 -32.09 -12.81
N SER A 99 -16.18 -32.36 -14.03
CA SER A 99 -17.62 -32.55 -14.25
C SER A 99 -17.84 -33.91 -14.94
N PRO A 100 -18.06 -34.98 -14.18
CA PRO A 100 -18.75 -36.15 -14.69
C PRO A 100 -20.27 -35.92 -14.54
N ARG A 101 -20.89 -35.60 -15.69
CA ARG A 101 -22.31 -35.76 -16.08
C ARG A 101 -23.39 -34.98 -15.34
#